data_AF-A0A421G1V0-F1
#
_entry.id   AF-A0A421G1V0-F1
#
_cell.length_a   1.000
_cell.length_b   1.000
_cell.length_c   1.000
_cell.angle_alpha   90.00
_cell.angle_beta   90.00
_cell.angle_gamma   90.00
#
_symmetry.space_group_name_H-M   'P 1'
#
loop_
_entity.id
_entity.type
_entity.pdbx_description
1 polymer ?
#
loop_
_entity_poly.entity_id
_entity_poly.type
_entity_poly.pdbx_seq_one_letter_code
_entity_poly.pdbx_strand_id
1 'polypeptide(L)'
;MGSSVLQTYVVCTSVLYLKFLRVTMIQAKKTFDAGGRAPEDKSLPLAKGRPTQTYGMDPAAEKDEKILKAREVEHRWRSIVQNDLESIPLALVVFGIGVAIEERINPLVQIGAMATYTTLRCLHTIAYAKKLQPHRAWCWRLGVVAIVTGAINAVTPNARHAISPSGAEAEHGALGSAVELAANHPLHWFKVSIYVNLNLMATNSTLLATAKQRRHFRILHDRFDMGGSSELQAYVVCSFILYLKFVIATGVQATKTFDAGGRPPEDKNLTLAQGRREQNYGLFGDSGDEELMKAREVEHRWKRIIQNDLESIPLALLVFLGGVFAGGNKELFVVCLALYTLTRCFHTYAYANSLQPHRAWCWRIGVLMVIVSAVNSTVGVFK
;
A
#
# COMPACT_ATOMS: atom_id res chain seq x y z
N MET A 1 -19.99 0.52 18.88
CA MET A 1 -19.41 1.85 18.58
C MET A 1 -17.90 1.78 18.55
N GLY A 2 -17.33 1.92 17.35
CA GLY A 2 -15.87 2.07 17.18
C GLY A 2 -15.37 3.34 17.87
N SER A 3 -14.10 3.37 18.21
CA SER A 3 -13.49 4.55 18.84
C SER A 3 -13.50 5.77 17.91
N SER A 4 -13.50 6.97 18.49
CA SER A 4 -13.47 8.21 17.70
C SER A 4 -12.19 8.32 16.85
N VAL A 5 -11.08 7.70 17.29
CA VAL A 5 -9.84 7.65 16.52
C VAL A 5 -10.02 6.76 15.29
N LEU A 6 -10.56 5.54 15.45
CA LEU A 6 -10.84 4.63 14.33
C LEU A 6 -11.85 5.23 13.34
N GLN A 7 -12.93 5.84 13.84
CA GLN A 7 -13.92 6.54 13.00
C GLN A 7 -13.25 7.62 12.15
N THR A 8 -12.42 8.45 12.78
CA THR A 8 -11.69 9.53 12.08
C THR A 8 -10.73 8.95 11.04
N TYR A 9 -10.00 7.89 11.37
CA TYR A 9 -9.08 7.22 10.44
C TYR A 9 -9.80 6.69 9.20
N VAL A 10 -10.91 5.96 9.37
CA VAL A 10 -11.68 5.39 8.26
C VAL A 10 -12.27 6.49 7.37
N VAL A 11 -12.81 7.56 7.95
CA VAL A 11 -13.35 8.70 7.20
C VAL A 11 -12.25 9.42 6.43
N CYS A 12 -11.14 9.77 7.10
CA CYS A 12 -10.00 10.46 6.46
C CYS A 12 -9.40 9.62 5.32
N THR A 13 -9.21 8.33 5.54
CA THR A 13 -8.71 7.38 4.53
C THR A 13 -9.63 7.34 3.31
N SER A 14 -10.95 7.28 3.52
CA SER A 14 -11.95 7.28 2.45
C SER A 14 -11.93 8.60 1.66
N VAL A 15 -11.87 9.74 2.35
CA VAL A 15 -11.78 11.07 1.71
C VAL A 15 -10.51 11.20 0.88
N LEU A 16 -9.36 10.80 1.43
CA LEU A 16 -8.07 10.84 0.73
C LEU A 16 -8.06 9.92 -0.49
N TYR A 17 -8.66 8.73 -0.40
CA TYR A 17 -8.82 7.82 -1.53
C TYR A 17 -9.68 8.43 -2.64
N LEU A 18 -10.85 8.97 -2.31
CA LEU A 18 -11.75 9.62 -3.29
C LEU A 18 -11.08 10.82 -3.95
N LYS A 19 -10.33 11.61 -3.18
CA LYS A 19 -9.51 12.72 -3.68
C LYS A 19 -8.44 12.22 -4.66
N PHE A 20 -7.68 11.19 -4.28
CA PHE A 20 -6.66 10.59 -5.15
C PHE A 20 -7.27 10.04 -6.45
N LEU A 21 -8.40 9.35 -6.35
CA LEU A 21 -9.15 8.85 -7.51
C LEU A 21 -9.58 10.00 -8.44
N ARG A 22 -10.06 11.12 -7.88
CA ARG A 22 -10.43 12.29 -8.68
C ARG A 22 -9.24 12.87 -9.43
N VAL A 23 -8.08 13.00 -8.77
CA VAL A 23 -6.85 13.52 -9.38
C VAL A 23 -6.37 12.62 -10.51
N THR A 24 -6.34 11.30 -10.31
CA THR A 24 -5.90 10.34 -11.35
C THR A 24 -6.86 10.32 -12.55
N MET A 25 -8.17 10.48 -12.35
CA MET A 25 -9.13 10.62 -13.46
C MET A 25 -8.88 11.90 -14.28
N ILE A 26 -8.57 13.02 -13.62
CA ILE A 26 -8.23 14.28 -14.32
C ILE A 26 -6.92 14.11 -15.08
N GLN A 27 -5.90 13.55 -14.43
CA GLN A 27 -4.60 13.26 -15.05
C GLN A 27 -4.77 12.35 -16.27
N ALA A 28 -5.58 11.30 -16.20
CA ALA A 28 -5.87 10.43 -17.33
C ALA A 28 -6.48 11.21 -18.52
N LYS A 29 -7.44 12.10 -18.28
CA LYS A 29 -8.01 12.98 -19.32
C LYS A 29 -6.93 13.87 -19.94
N LYS A 30 -6.01 14.41 -19.14
CA LYS A 30 -4.90 15.23 -19.62
C LYS A 30 -3.87 14.44 -20.42
N THR A 31 -3.63 13.18 -20.06
CA THR A 31 -2.76 12.30 -20.85
C THR A 31 -3.36 12.02 -22.24
N PHE A 32 -4.68 11.89 -22.37
CA PHE A 32 -5.32 11.81 -23.70
C PHE A 32 -5.16 13.13 -24.48
N ASP A 33 -5.37 14.28 -23.83
CA ASP A 33 -5.21 15.60 -24.47
C ASP A 33 -3.77 15.79 -25.00
N ALA A 34 -2.77 15.15 -24.37
CA ALA A 34 -1.35 15.23 -24.72
C ALA A 34 -0.85 14.14 -25.69
N GLY A 35 -1.70 13.20 -26.13
CA GLY A 35 -1.28 12.06 -26.97
C GLY A 35 -0.48 10.98 -26.22
N GLY A 36 -0.48 11.02 -24.89
CA GLY A 36 0.38 10.18 -24.04
C GLY A 36 -0.19 8.80 -23.70
N ARG A 37 -1.35 8.42 -24.24
CA ARG A 37 -1.94 7.08 -24.01
C ARG A 37 -1.33 6.03 -24.92
N ALA A 38 -1.61 4.78 -24.60
CA ALA A 38 -1.16 3.64 -25.40
C ALA A 38 -1.82 3.64 -26.79
N PRO A 39 -1.14 3.15 -27.84
CA PRO A 39 -1.67 3.13 -29.21
C PRO A 39 -3.05 2.47 -29.37
N GLU A 40 -3.32 1.42 -28.62
CA GLU A 40 -4.60 0.70 -28.64
C GLU A 40 -5.77 1.49 -28.02
N ASP A 41 -5.50 2.57 -27.28
CA ASP A 41 -6.54 3.44 -26.70
C ASP A 41 -7.19 4.37 -27.75
N LYS A 42 -6.73 4.36 -29.00
CA LYS A 42 -7.25 5.20 -30.11
C LYS A 42 -8.75 5.02 -30.40
N SER A 43 -9.28 3.82 -30.12
CA SER A 43 -10.69 3.48 -30.36
C SER A 43 -11.62 3.93 -29.22
N LEU A 44 -11.08 4.43 -28.11
CA LEU A 44 -11.90 4.84 -26.99
C LEU A 44 -12.66 6.14 -27.30
N PRO A 45 -13.89 6.32 -26.76
CA PRO A 45 -14.63 7.56 -26.93
C PRO A 45 -13.85 8.80 -26.49
N LEU A 46 -12.99 8.65 -25.48
CA LEU A 46 -12.13 9.73 -24.99
C LEU A 46 -11.01 10.12 -25.97
N ALA A 47 -10.64 9.29 -26.94
CA ALA A 47 -9.60 9.61 -27.92
C ALA A 47 -10.14 10.40 -29.13
N LYS A 48 -11.46 10.46 -29.31
CA LYS A 48 -12.08 11.14 -30.46
C LYS A 48 -11.75 12.64 -30.46
N GLY A 49 -11.19 13.13 -31.57
CA GLY A 49 -10.80 14.53 -31.74
C GLY A 49 -9.54 14.95 -30.96
N ARG A 50 -8.75 14.00 -30.46
CA ARG A 50 -7.48 14.24 -29.76
C ARG A 50 -6.29 13.79 -30.60
N PRO A 51 -5.06 14.21 -30.24
CA PRO A 51 -3.85 13.75 -30.93
C PRO A 51 -3.75 12.22 -30.97
N THR A 52 -2.97 11.71 -31.93
CA THR A 52 -2.65 10.28 -32.01
C THR A 52 -2.02 9.82 -30.70
N GLN A 53 -2.50 8.71 -30.16
CA GLN A 53 -2.01 8.16 -28.90
C GLN A 53 -0.82 7.25 -29.21
N THR A 54 0.37 7.61 -28.74
CA THR A 54 1.63 6.91 -29.05
C THR A 54 2.59 6.89 -27.86
N TYR A 55 2.05 6.97 -26.64
CA TYR A 55 2.83 7.30 -25.44
C TYR A 55 3.60 8.62 -25.54
N GLY A 56 3.20 9.52 -26.44
CA GLY A 56 3.90 10.77 -26.72
C GLY A 56 5.16 10.61 -27.58
N MET A 57 5.39 9.44 -28.18
CA MET A 57 6.55 9.16 -29.05
C MET A 57 6.34 9.59 -30.51
N ASP A 58 5.28 10.36 -30.82
CA ASP A 58 5.03 10.88 -32.17
C ASP A 58 5.96 12.08 -32.45
N PRO A 59 6.89 12.00 -33.42
CA PRO A 59 7.78 13.12 -33.77
C PRO A 59 7.04 14.35 -34.29
N ALA A 60 5.87 14.17 -34.93
CA ALA A 60 5.07 15.29 -35.41
C ALA A 60 4.51 16.14 -34.26
N ALA A 61 4.27 15.51 -33.10
CA ALA A 61 3.73 16.16 -31.92
C ALA A 61 4.76 17.06 -31.20
N GLU A 62 6.05 16.95 -31.48
CA GLU A 62 7.10 17.79 -30.88
C GLU A 62 7.09 19.22 -31.42
N LYS A 63 6.54 19.43 -32.63
CA LYS A 63 6.49 20.74 -33.29
C LYS A 63 5.16 21.47 -33.06
N ASP A 64 4.15 20.81 -32.51
CA ASP A 64 2.83 21.39 -32.27
C ASP A 64 2.75 22.07 -30.90
N GLU A 65 2.68 23.41 -30.91
CA GLU A 65 2.58 24.24 -29.70
C GLU A 65 1.37 23.87 -28.82
N LYS A 66 0.24 23.45 -29.41
CA LYS A 66 -0.95 23.05 -28.65
C LYS A 66 -0.70 21.76 -27.88
N ILE A 67 -0.01 20.81 -28.50
CA ILE A 67 0.35 19.53 -27.86
C ILE A 67 1.40 19.76 -26.77
N LEU A 68 2.40 20.62 -27.02
CA LEU A 68 3.39 20.98 -26.00
C LEU A 68 2.72 21.60 -24.75
N LYS A 69 1.79 22.55 -24.94
CA LYS A 69 0.99 23.12 -23.84
C LYS A 69 0.14 22.06 -23.13
N ALA A 70 -0.43 21.10 -23.86
CA ALA A 70 -1.17 20.00 -23.26
C ALA A 70 -0.25 19.08 -22.42
N ARG A 71 0.98 18.81 -22.89
CA ARG A 71 2.01 18.05 -22.15
C ARG A 71 2.46 18.77 -20.88
N GLU A 72 2.63 20.08 -20.89
CA GLU A 72 2.93 20.86 -19.67
C GLU A 72 1.81 20.74 -18.63
N VAL A 73 0.56 20.82 -19.07
CA VAL A 73 -0.61 20.64 -18.20
C VAL A 73 -0.66 19.20 -17.67
N GLU A 74 -0.46 18.21 -18.52
CA GLU A 74 -0.39 16.80 -18.11
C GLU A 74 0.72 16.59 -17.07
N HIS A 75 1.92 17.10 -17.33
CA HIS A 75 3.06 17.00 -16.42
C HIS A 75 2.72 17.55 -15.03
N ARG A 76 2.05 18.72 -14.97
CA ARG A 76 1.56 19.28 -13.70
C ARG A 76 0.65 18.31 -12.95
N TRP A 77 -0.32 17.71 -13.63
CA TRP A 77 -1.24 16.75 -13.00
C TRP A 77 -0.53 15.46 -12.59
N ARG A 78 0.47 15.01 -13.36
CA ARG A 78 1.33 13.89 -12.98
C ARG A 78 2.12 14.19 -11.71
N SER A 79 2.66 15.41 -11.55
CA SER A 79 3.33 15.83 -10.31
C SER A 79 2.39 15.87 -9.11
N ILE A 80 1.11 16.21 -9.30
CA ILE A 80 0.11 16.15 -8.22
C ILE A 80 -0.12 14.69 -7.79
N VAL A 81 -0.34 13.78 -8.75
CA VAL A 81 -0.50 12.34 -8.46
C VAL A 81 0.73 11.80 -7.73
N GLN A 82 1.93 12.14 -8.20
CA GLN A 82 3.18 11.69 -7.61
C GLN A 82 3.34 12.18 -6.16
N ASN A 83 3.02 13.45 -5.90
CA ASN A 83 3.05 13.99 -4.54
C ASN A 83 2.07 13.27 -3.59
N ASP A 84 0.91 12.87 -4.11
CA ASP A 84 -0.04 12.09 -3.34
C ASP A 84 0.48 10.68 -3.04
N LEU A 85 1.15 10.02 -3.99
CA LEU A 85 1.78 8.71 -3.78
C LEU A 85 2.95 8.74 -2.81
N GLU A 86 3.69 9.84 -2.76
CA GLU A 86 4.80 10.02 -1.82
C GLU A 86 4.31 10.32 -0.40
N SER A 87 3.16 10.99 -0.25
CA SER A 87 2.71 11.52 1.03
C SER A 87 1.59 10.71 1.70
N ILE A 88 0.54 10.35 0.96
CA ILE A 88 -0.68 9.78 1.53
C ILE A 88 -0.42 8.38 2.13
N PRO A 89 0.23 7.43 1.44
CA PRO A 89 0.46 6.11 2.00
C PRO A 89 1.23 6.15 3.33
N LEU A 90 2.29 6.97 3.41
CA LEU A 90 3.06 7.13 4.64
C LEU A 90 2.21 7.71 5.78
N ALA A 91 1.42 8.76 5.49
CA ALA A 91 0.54 9.36 6.48
C ALA A 91 -0.47 8.35 7.03
N LEU A 92 -1.10 7.56 6.14
CA LEU A 92 -2.07 6.54 6.54
C LEU A 92 -1.42 5.42 7.36
N VAL A 93 -0.20 4.99 7.05
CA VAL A 93 0.54 4.02 7.88
C VAL A 93 0.79 4.60 9.28
N VAL A 94 1.32 5.82 9.36
CA VAL A 94 1.60 6.48 10.66
C VAL A 94 0.31 6.64 11.48
N PHE A 95 -0.77 7.10 10.86
CA PHE A 95 -2.04 7.26 11.55
C PHE A 95 -2.69 5.93 11.94
N GLY A 96 -2.56 4.91 11.08
CA GLY A 96 -3.04 3.55 11.32
C GLY A 96 -2.31 2.86 12.47
N ILE A 97 -1.01 3.12 12.65
CA ILE A 97 -0.28 2.70 13.86
C ILE A 97 -0.95 3.31 15.09
N GLY A 98 -1.25 4.61 15.08
CA GLY A 98 -1.94 5.27 16.20
C GLY A 98 -3.32 4.66 16.50
N VAL A 99 -4.06 4.18 15.48
CA VAL A 99 -5.30 3.41 15.69
C VAL A 99 -5.00 2.08 16.39
N ALA A 100 -3.96 1.35 15.97
CA ALA A 100 -3.61 0.05 16.54
C ALA A 100 -3.12 0.12 17.99
N ILE A 101 -2.55 1.26 18.41
CA ILE A 101 -2.08 1.49 19.79
C ILE A 101 -2.89 2.59 20.50
N GLU A 102 -4.18 2.70 20.19
CA GLU A 102 -5.03 3.80 20.66
C GLU A 102 -4.98 4.01 22.19
N GLU A 103 -4.86 2.94 22.96
CA GLU A 103 -4.78 2.99 24.43
C GLU A 103 -3.56 3.78 24.95
N ARG A 104 -2.51 3.93 24.15
CA ARG A 104 -1.24 4.56 24.55
C ARG A 104 -1.10 6.02 24.12
N ILE A 105 -1.97 6.50 23.24
CA ILE A 105 -1.81 7.81 22.59
C ILE A 105 -2.79 8.84 23.14
N ASN A 106 -2.60 10.11 22.78
CA ASN A 106 -3.63 11.14 23.00
C ASN A 106 -4.61 11.15 21.81
N PRO A 107 -5.91 10.80 22.02
CA PRO A 107 -6.88 10.68 20.93
C PRO A 107 -7.18 12.02 20.26
N LEU A 108 -7.20 13.13 21.01
CA LEU A 108 -7.48 14.46 20.46
C LEU A 108 -6.37 14.91 19.50
N VAL A 109 -5.12 14.67 19.87
CA VAL A 109 -3.96 14.97 19.02
C VAL A 109 -4.00 14.13 17.74
N GLN A 110 -4.31 12.84 17.87
CA GLN A 110 -4.39 11.94 16.72
C GLN A 110 -5.49 12.36 15.74
N ILE A 111 -6.69 12.64 16.25
CA ILE A 111 -7.84 13.11 15.47
C ILE A 111 -7.52 14.44 14.78
N GLY A 112 -6.96 15.40 15.52
CA GLY A 112 -6.57 16.71 15.00
C GLY A 112 -5.52 16.60 13.89
N ALA A 113 -4.51 15.74 14.06
CA ALA A 113 -3.47 15.50 13.07
C ALA A 113 -4.05 14.88 11.77
N MET A 114 -4.89 13.85 11.88
CA MET A 114 -5.54 13.21 10.73
C MET A 114 -6.44 14.17 9.94
N ALA A 115 -7.29 14.94 10.65
CA ALA A 115 -8.18 15.91 10.03
C ALA A 115 -7.41 17.05 9.34
N THR A 116 -6.38 17.57 10.01
CA THR A 116 -5.51 18.63 9.48
C THR A 116 -4.78 18.16 8.23
N TYR A 117 -4.16 16.96 8.28
CA TYR A 117 -3.49 16.37 7.13
C TYR A 117 -4.44 16.24 5.93
N THR A 118 -5.63 15.69 6.16
CA THR A 118 -6.64 15.45 5.12
C THR A 118 -7.08 16.75 4.45
N THR A 119 -7.44 17.76 5.23
CA THR A 119 -7.82 19.08 4.70
C THR A 119 -6.68 19.71 3.90
N LEU A 120 -5.46 19.69 4.44
CA LEU A 120 -4.30 20.27 3.76
C LEU A 120 -3.94 19.53 2.47
N ARG A 121 -4.18 18.22 2.37
CA ARG A 121 -4.00 17.48 1.11
C ARG A 121 -5.00 17.88 0.05
N CYS A 122 -6.25 18.12 0.41
CA CYS A 122 -7.25 18.63 -0.52
C CYS A 122 -6.89 20.05 -0.99
N LEU A 123 -6.51 20.94 -0.07
CA LEU A 123 -6.09 22.31 -0.39
C LEU A 123 -4.80 22.35 -1.22
N HIS A 124 -3.83 21.45 -0.95
CA HIS A 124 -2.60 21.34 -1.71
C HIS A 124 -2.88 21.07 -3.19
N THR A 125 -3.77 20.12 -3.51
CA THR A 125 -4.17 19.83 -4.89
C THR A 125 -4.79 21.05 -5.59
N ILE A 126 -5.66 21.79 -4.91
CA ILE A 126 -6.29 23.01 -5.45
C ILE A 126 -5.21 24.08 -5.73
N ALA A 127 -4.32 24.33 -4.76
CA ALA A 127 -3.24 25.29 -4.90
C ALA A 127 -2.28 24.91 -6.03
N TYR A 128 -1.93 23.62 -6.15
CA TYR A 128 -1.06 23.11 -7.21
C TYR A 128 -1.71 23.28 -8.59
N ALA A 129 -2.97 22.87 -8.74
CA ALA A 129 -3.70 22.97 -10.01
C ALA A 129 -3.85 24.42 -10.49
N LYS A 130 -4.10 25.35 -9.56
CA LYS A 130 -4.26 26.80 -9.83
C LYS A 130 -2.95 27.60 -9.81
N LYS A 131 -1.79 26.95 -9.67
CA LYS A 131 -0.46 27.61 -9.59
C LYS A 131 -0.33 28.64 -8.44
N LEU A 132 -1.01 28.43 -7.32
CA LEU A 132 -1.03 29.38 -6.20
C LEU A 132 0.21 29.21 -5.30
N GLN A 133 1.23 30.05 -5.51
CA GLN A 133 2.30 30.27 -4.52
C GLN A 133 1.91 31.40 -3.57
N PRO A 134 2.34 31.37 -2.28
CA PRO A 134 3.10 30.31 -1.59
C PRO A 134 2.22 29.19 -1.00
N HIS A 135 0.89 29.27 -1.19
CA HIS A 135 -0.10 28.36 -0.60
C HIS A 135 0.23 26.88 -0.83
N ARG A 136 0.72 26.51 -2.02
CA ARG A 136 1.20 25.15 -2.30
C ARG A 136 2.25 24.68 -1.29
N ALA A 137 3.30 25.48 -1.09
CA ALA A 137 4.39 25.14 -0.20
C ALA A 137 3.92 25.03 1.26
N TRP A 138 3.06 25.96 1.70
CA TRP A 138 2.49 25.93 3.06
C TRP A 138 1.62 24.71 3.30
N CYS A 139 0.71 24.38 2.37
CA CYS A 139 -0.11 23.18 2.49
C CYS A 139 0.74 21.92 2.55
N TRP A 140 1.83 21.87 1.76
CA TRP A 140 2.79 20.76 1.79
C TRP A 140 3.45 20.63 3.17
N ARG A 141 4.09 21.71 3.65
CA ARG A 141 4.85 21.76 4.91
C ARG A 141 4.00 21.43 6.13
N LEU A 142 2.83 22.08 6.25
CA LEU A 142 1.92 21.83 7.36
C LEU A 142 1.37 20.39 7.36
N GLY A 143 1.23 19.78 6.17
CA GLY A 143 0.87 18.36 6.09
C GLY A 143 1.97 17.44 6.63
N VAL A 144 3.24 17.74 6.37
CA VAL A 144 4.37 17.00 6.97
C VAL A 144 4.36 17.14 8.49
N VAL A 145 4.13 18.35 9.01
CA VAL A 145 4.00 18.59 10.46
C VAL A 145 2.89 17.73 11.06
N ALA A 146 1.75 17.59 10.38
CA ALA A 146 0.65 16.74 10.85
C ALA A 146 1.04 15.24 10.92
N ILE A 147 1.78 14.72 9.93
CA ILE A 147 2.30 13.34 9.95
C ILE A 147 3.25 13.16 11.14
N VAL A 148 4.21 14.08 11.31
CA VAL A 148 5.20 14.04 12.41
C VAL A 148 4.49 14.13 13.77
N THR A 149 3.45 14.95 13.88
CA THR A 149 2.63 15.04 15.10
C THR A 149 1.98 13.71 15.43
N GLY A 150 1.41 13.01 14.45
CA GLY A 150 0.86 11.67 14.63
C GLY A 150 1.93 10.65 15.06
N ALA A 151 3.12 10.72 14.47
CA ALA A 151 4.24 9.85 14.85
C ALA A 151 4.73 10.12 16.29
N ILE A 152 4.91 11.39 16.67
CA ILE A 152 5.31 11.77 18.04
C ILE A 152 4.27 11.31 19.05
N ASN A 153 2.97 11.46 18.73
CA ASN A 153 1.87 11.01 19.57
C ASN A 153 1.87 9.48 19.75
N ALA A 154 2.30 8.73 18.74
CA ALA A 154 2.44 7.27 18.83
C ALA A 154 3.65 6.82 19.69
N VAL A 155 4.71 7.63 19.76
CA VAL A 155 5.93 7.30 20.51
C VAL A 155 5.89 7.84 21.95
N THR A 156 5.13 8.91 22.20
CA THR A 156 5.06 9.55 23.53
C THR A 156 3.88 8.98 24.32
N PRO A 157 4.11 8.20 25.38
CA PRO A 157 3.02 7.57 26.14
C PRO A 157 2.14 8.63 26.79
N ASN A 158 0.82 8.42 26.73
CA ASN A 158 -0.15 9.26 27.41
C ASN A 158 0.04 9.13 28.93
N ALA A 159 0.41 10.22 29.61
CA ALA A 159 0.73 10.27 31.04
C ALA A 159 -0.43 9.84 31.97
N ARG A 160 -1.65 9.66 31.44
CA ARG A 160 -2.81 9.16 32.20
C ARG A 160 -2.67 7.69 32.67
N HIS A 161 -1.71 6.93 32.14
CA HIS A 161 -1.38 5.59 32.65
C HIS A 161 -0.15 5.55 33.56
N ALA A 162 0.49 6.69 33.84
CA ALA A 162 1.64 6.76 34.75
C ALA A 162 1.25 6.87 36.24
N ILE A 163 -0.05 6.83 36.58
CA ILE A 163 -0.53 6.91 37.96
C ILE A 163 -1.61 5.84 38.20
N SER A 164 -1.15 4.63 38.52
CA SER A 164 -1.85 3.74 39.45
C SER A 164 -0.82 3.16 40.42
N PRO A 165 -0.58 3.80 41.57
CA PRO A 165 0.14 3.18 42.67
C PRO A 165 -0.86 2.33 43.45
N SER A 166 -1.16 1.12 42.97
CA SER A 166 -1.79 0.09 43.79
C SER A 166 -1.27 -1.28 43.36
N GLY A 167 -0.18 -1.72 43.99
CA GLY A 167 0.43 -3.04 43.75
C GLY A 167 1.92 -3.11 44.03
N ALA A 168 2.60 -1.99 44.24
CA ALA A 168 4.01 -1.94 44.62
C ALA A 168 4.21 -2.22 46.12
N GLU A 169 3.80 -3.40 46.59
CA GLU A 169 4.15 -3.94 47.91
C GLU A 169 3.88 -5.46 47.94
N ALA A 170 4.51 -6.24 47.04
CA ALA A 170 4.56 -7.71 47.18
C ALA A 170 5.72 -8.41 46.45
N GLU A 171 6.39 -7.80 45.47
CA GLU A 171 7.41 -8.51 44.65
C GLU A 171 8.86 -8.06 44.90
N HIS A 172 9.14 -7.25 45.92
CA HIS A 172 10.53 -6.88 46.27
C HIS A 172 11.28 -7.91 47.14
N GLY A 173 10.66 -9.04 47.48
CA GLY A 173 11.29 -10.11 48.29
C GLY A 173 11.86 -11.30 47.53
N ALA A 174 11.51 -11.50 46.24
CA ALA A 174 11.80 -12.77 45.54
C ALA A 174 12.70 -12.64 44.30
N LEU A 175 12.89 -11.44 43.75
CA LEU A 175 13.76 -11.23 42.58
C LEU A 175 15.23 -10.91 42.94
N GLY A 176 15.50 -10.49 44.18
CA GLY A 176 16.84 -10.14 44.66
C GLY A 176 17.79 -11.33 44.80
N SER A 177 17.28 -12.55 44.99
CA SER A 177 18.11 -13.75 45.19
C SER A 177 18.38 -14.55 43.91
N ALA A 178 17.65 -14.29 42.82
CA ALA A 178 17.80 -15.02 41.56
C ALA A 178 18.84 -14.38 40.61
N VAL A 179 19.12 -13.09 40.78
CA VAL A 179 20.07 -12.33 39.95
C VAL A 179 21.51 -12.47 40.45
N GLU A 180 21.72 -12.78 41.73
CA GLU A 180 23.06 -12.93 42.32
C GLU A 180 23.70 -14.32 42.10
N LEU A 181 22.91 -15.33 41.69
CA LEU A 181 23.42 -16.69 41.47
C LEU A 181 23.84 -16.99 40.01
N ALA A 182 23.53 -16.09 39.07
CA ALA A 182 23.78 -16.31 37.63
C ALA A 182 25.12 -15.74 37.13
N ALA A 183 25.89 -15.05 37.98
CA ALA A 183 27.09 -14.32 37.57
C ALA A 183 28.39 -15.15 37.60
N ASN A 184 28.40 -16.40 38.09
CA ASN A 184 29.66 -17.07 38.46
C ASN A 184 29.95 -18.47 37.88
N HIS A 185 29.33 -18.94 36.79
CA HIS A 185 29.83 -20.17 36.13
C HIS A 185 29.38 -20.33 34.67
N PRO A 186 30.29 -20.36 33.67
CA PRO A 186 29.93 -20.54 32.27
C PRO A 186 29.98 -22.03 31.90
N LEU A 187 28.90 -22.80 32.11
CA LEU A 187 28.68 -24.14 31.51
C LEU A 187 27.35 -24.82 31.92
N HIS A 188 26.23 -24.09 32.03
CA HIS A 188 24.95 -24.68 32.47
C HIS A 188 23.73 -24.49 31.56
N TRP A 189 23.93 -24.05 30.31
CA TRP A 189 22.84 -23.93 29.33
C TRP A 189 22.37 -25.27 28.72
N PHE A 190 23.09 -26.38 28.94
CA PHE A 190 22.74 -27.70 28.37
C PHE A 190 22.01 -28.65 29.33
N LYS A 191 21.88 -28.34 30.63
CA LYS A 191 21.25 -29.23 31.64
C LYS A 191 19.82 -28.86 32.04
N VAL A 192 19.34 -27.66 31.71
CA VAL A 192 17.96 -27.25 32.04
C VAL A 192 16.93 -27.74 31.00
N SER A 193 17.39 -28.13 29.80
CA SER A 193 16.49 -28.66 28.75
C SER A 193 16.19 -30.17 28.86
N ILE A 194 16.87 -30.91 29.74
CA ILE A 194 16.68 -32.36 29.92
C ILE A 194 15.85 -32.68 31.18
N TYR A 195 15.78 -31.79 32.17
CA TYR A 195 15.06 -32.04 33.42
C TYR A 195 13.55 -31.74 33.37
N VAL A 196 13.06 -31.05 32.34
CA VAL A 196 11.61 -30.81 32.15
C VAL A 196 10.96 -31.89 31.27
N ASN A 197 11.74 -32.68 30.53
CA ASN A 197 11.21 -33.71 29.61
C ASN A 197 11.20 -35.14 30.19
N LEU A 198 11.82 -35.41 31.34
CA LEU A 198 11.87 -36.77 31.91
C LEU A 198 10.89 -37.05 33.06
N ASN A 199 10.13 -36.07 33.56
CA ASN A 199 9.08 -36.29 34.56
C ASN A 199 7.70 -36.59 33.95
N LEU A 200 7.58 -36.67 32.62
CA LEU A 200 6.33 -36.99 31.93
C LEU A 200 6.20 -38.45 31.47
N MET A 201 7.16 -39.31 31.80
CA MET A 201 7.13 -40.73 31.44
C MET A 201 7.51 -41.63 32.61
N ALA A 202 6.63 -41.77 33.60
CA ALA A 202 6.48 -43.00 34.38
C ALA A 202 5.39 -42.84 35.45
N THR A 203 4.16 -43.27 35.13
CA THR A 203 3.31 -44.10 36.01
C THR A 203 2.02 -44.45 35.25
N ASN A 204 1.98 -45.67 34.70
CA ASN A 204 0.76 -46.33 34.21
C ASN A 204 -0.10 -46.70 35.41
N SER A 205 -1.40 -46.39 35.40
CA SER A 205 -2.57 -47.30 35.27
C SER A 205 -3.69 -46.60 36.06
N THR A 206 -4.97 -46.49 35.69
CA THR A 206 -5.91 -47.41 35.04
C THR A 206 -7.15 -46.56 34.66
N LEU A 207 -7.74 -46.82 33.49
CA LEU A 207 -9.19 -46.75 33.22
C LEU A 207 -10.03 -45.65 33.94
N LEU A 208 -9.91 -44.38 33.53
CA LEU A 208 -10.93 -43.33 33.75
C LEU A 208 -10.72 -42.17 32.75
N ALA A 209 -10.60 -42.52 31.48
CA ALA A 209 -10.47 -41.57 30.37
C ALA A 209 -11.86 -41.04 29.93
N THR A 210 -12.53 -40.23 30.75
CA THR A 210 -13.82 -39.64 30.36
C THR A 210 -13.96 -38.17 30.80
N ALA A 211 -14.44 -37.35 29.87
CA ALA A 211 -14.82 -35.93 29.98
C ALA A 211 -13.73 -34.88 30.29
N LYS A 212 -12.92 -35.03 31.36
CA LYS A 212 -12.03 -33.93 31.83
C LYS A 212 -10.85 -33.65 30.89
N GLN A 213 -10.30 -34.70 30.27
CA GLN A 213 -9.19 -34.59 29.32
C GLN A 213 -9.63 -34.06 27.95
N ARG A 214 -10.88 -34.37 27.52
CA ARG A 214 -11.50 -33.73 26.34
C ARG A 214 -11.80 -32.25 26.56
N ARG A 215 -12.11 -31.84 27.80
CA ARG A 215 -12.32 -30.43 28.15
C ARG A 215 -11.01 -29.64 28.09
N HIS A 216 -9.91 -30.20 28.59
CA HIS A 216 -8.59 -29.58 28.47
C HIS A 216 -8.09 -29.54 27.02
N PHE A 217 -8.33 -30.58 26.22
CA PHE A 217 -7.97 -30.57 24.79
C PHE A 217 -8.83 -29.59 23.98
N ARG A 218 -10.12 -29.39 24.34
CA ARG A 218 -10.99 -28.36 23.74
C ARG A 218 -10.54 -26.95 24.13
N ILE A 219 -10.14 -26.73 25.39
CA ILE A 219 -9.59 -25.44 25.85
C ILE A 219 -8.21 -25.15 25.23
N LEU A 220 -7.42 -26.18 24.92
CA LEU A 220 -6.15 -26.03 24.20
C LEU A 220 -6.36 -25.84 22.68
N HIS A 221 -7.35 -26.49 22.08
CA HIS A 221 -7.73 -26.27 20.68
C HIS A 221 -8.34 -24.88 20.47
N ASP A 222 -9.14 -24.38 21.43
CA ASP A 222 -9.68 -23.02 21.41
C ASP A 222 -8.61 -21.94 21.70
N ARG A 223 -7.48 -22.31 22.32
CA ARG A 223 -6.31 -21.41 22.49
C ARG A 223 -5.30 -21.48 21.34
N PHE A 224 -5.46 -22.43 20.43
CA PHE A 224 -4.65 -22.59 19.21
C PHE A 224 -5.49 -22.45 17.93
N ASP A 225 -6.66 -21.78 18.00
CA ASP A 225 -7.28 -21.24 16.81
C ASP A 225 -6.46 -20.03 16.34
N MET A 226 -5.44 -20.33 15.53
CA MET A 226 -4.69 -19.35 14.74
C MET A 226 -5.54 -18.78 13.58
N GLY A 227 -6.86 -19.01 13.57
CA GLY A 227 -7.79 -18.42 12.63
C GLY A 227 -8.02 -16.95 12.95
N GLY A 228 -7.20 -16.06 12.38
CA GLY A 228 -7.55 -14.64 12.31
C GLY A 228 -8.95 -14.44 11.71
N SER A 229 -9.60 -13.29 11.94
CA SER A 229 -10.93 -13.03 11.36
C SER A 229 -10.93 -13.24 9.84
N SER A 230 -12.05 -13.63 9.23
CA SER A 230 -12.11 -13.91 7.79
C SER A 230 -11.68 -12.70 6.95
N GLU A 231 -11.92 -11.48 7.44
CA GLU A 231 -11.46 -10.22 6.87
C GLU A 231 -9.94 -10.11 6.91
N LEU A 232 -9.32 -10.42 8.06
CA LEU A 232 -7.86 -10.39 8.21
C LEU A 232 -7.19 -11.46 7.35
N GLN A 233 -7.74 -12.68 7.31
CA GLN A 233 -7.24 -13.75 6.45
C GLN A 233 -7.31 -13.34 4.98
N ALA A 234 -8.46 -12.82 4.53
CA ALA A 234 -8.61 -12.31 3.16
C ALA A 234 -7.63 -11.17 2.87
N TYR A 235 -7.45 -10.25 3.81
CA TYR A 235 -6.49 -9.16 3.71
C TYR A 235 -5.06 -9.65 3.50
N VAL A 236 -4.59 -10.58 4.34
CA VAL A 236 -3.22 -11.12 4.26
C VAL A 236 -3.01 -11.88 2.95
N VAL A 237 -3.92 -12.78 2.58
CA VAL A 237 -3.80 -13.59 1.36
C VAL A 237 -3.83 -12.72 0.11
N CYS A 238 -4.78 -11.79 0.01
CA CYS A 238 -4.90 -10.92 -1.17
C CYS A 238 -3.72 -9.94 -1.28
N SER A 239 -3.26 -9.37 -0.16
CA SER A 239 -2.08 -8.51 -0.14
C SER A 239 -0.82 -9.25 -0.60
N PHE A 240 -0.64 -10.50 -0.15
CA PHE A 240 0.46 -11.34 -0.60
C PHE A 240 0.39 -11.63 -2.11
N ILE A 241 -0.78 -11.99 -2.64
CA ILE A 241 -0.98 -12.21 -4.08
C ILE A 241 -0.63 -10.95 -4.88
N LEU A 242 -1.12 -9.78 -4.45
CA LEU A 242 -0.85 -8.50 -5.11
C LEU A 242 0.62 -8.11 -5.06
N TYR A 243 1.30 -8.38 -3.94
CA TYR A 243 2.74 -8.17 -3.81
C TYR A 243 3.53 -9.11 -4.71
N LEU A 244 3.22 -10.40 -4.72
CA LEU A 244 3.86 -11.38 -5.60
C LEU A 244 3.70 -10.99 -7.07
N LYS A 245 2.48 -10.59 -7.46
CA LYS A 245 2.18 -10.05 -8.79
C LYS A 245 3.05 -8.82 -9.12
N PHE A 246 3.19 -7.87 -8.19
CA PHE A 246 4.05 -6.70 -8.35
C PHE A 246 5.52 -7.10 -8.55
N VAL A 247 6.06 -8.00 -7.73
CA VAL A 247 7.42 -8.52 -7.85
C VAL A 247 7.65 -9.16 -9.23
N ILE A 248 6.74 -10.01 -9.68
CA ILE A 248 6.81 -10.62 -11.02
C ILE A 248 6.81 -9.53 -12.10
N ALA A 249 5.93 -8.54 -12.02
CA ALA A 249 5.85 -7.46 -13.01
C ALA A 249 7.15 -6.62 -13.07
N THR A 250 7.77 -6.32 -11.92
CA THR A 250 9.07 -5.62 -11.86
C THR A 250 10.20 -6.47 -12.46
N GLY A 251 10.20 -7.77 -12.22
CA GLY A 251 11.15 -8.71 -12.84
C GLY A 251 11.03 -8.71 -14.37
N VAL A 252 9.80 -8.76 -14.90
CA VAL A 252 9.59 -8.69 -16.35
C VAL A 252 10.03 -7.33 -16.91
N GLN A 253 9.64 -6.22 -16.28
CA GLN A 253 10.06 -4.89 -16.72
C GLN A 253 11.58 -4.71 -16.71
N ALA A 254 12.28 -5.28 -15.73
CA ALA A 254 13.73 -5.25 -15.69
C ALA A 254 14.33 -5.85 -16.97
N THR A 255 13.84 -7.01 -17.42
CA THR A 255 14.31 -7.63 -18.69
C THR A 255 14.01 -6.73 -19.90
N LYS A 256 12.82 -6.12 -19.96
CA LYS A 256 12.45 -5.20 -21.06
C LYS A 256 13.27 -3.92 -21.08
N THR A 257 13.75 -3.48 -19.94
CA THR A 257 14.64 -2.32 -19.81
C THR A 257 16.02 -2.63 -20.39
N PHE A 258 16.55 -3.83 -20.15
CA PHE A 258 17.78 -4.28 -20.80
C PHE A 258 17.62 -4.40 -22.32
N ASP A 259 16.49 -4.95 -22.80
CA ASP A 259 16.20 -5.09 -24.23
C ASP A 259 16.17 -3.72 -24.95
N ALA A 260 15.72 -2.68 -24.24
CA ALA A 260 15.61 -1.31 -24.72
C ALA A 260 16.87 -0.43 -24.50
N GLY A 261 17.94 -0.97 -23.90
CA GLY A 261 19.15 -0.19 -23.57
C GLY A 261 18.94 0.86 -22.45
N GLY A 262 17.84 0.74 -21.70
CA GLY A 262 17.39 1.72 -20.72
C GLY A 262 18.07 1.64 -19.36
N ARG A 263 18.98 0.68 -19.14
CA ARG A 263 19.70 0.56 -17.87
C ARG A 263 20.84 1.57 -17.74
N PRO A 264 21.27 1.86 -16.50
CA PRO A 264 22.51 2.58 -16.26
C PRO A 264 23.72 1.90 -16.93
N PRO A 265 24.74 2.67 -17.36
CA PRO A 265 25.91 2.14 -18.06
C PRO A 265 26.78 1.20 -17.21
N GLU A 266 26.72 1.28 -15.88
CA GLU A 266 27.37 0.35 -14.96
C GLU A 266 26.81 -1.08 -15.04
N ASP A 267 25.56 -1.25 -15.50
CA ASP A 267 24.89 -2.56 -15.63
C ASP A 267 25.37 -3.33 -16.89
N LYS A 268 26.24 -2.76 -17.72
CA LYS A 268 26.66 -3.34 -19.02
C LYS A 268 27.37 -4.69 -18.92
N ASN A 269 28.01 -4.97 -17.78
CA ASN A 269 28.77 -6.21 -17.56
C ASN A 269 27.92 -7.32 -16.94
N LEU A 270 26.63 -7.08 -16.68
CA LEU A 270 25.74 -8.11 -16.15
C LEU A 270 25.48 -9.19 -17.20
N THR A 271 25.30 -10.43 -16.76
CA THR A 271 24.95 -11.56 -17.64
C THR A 271 23.67 -11.30 -18.44
N LEU A 272 22.73 -10.56 -17.84
CA LEU A 272 21.50 -10.11 -18.50
C LEU A 272 21.72 -9.06 -19.60
N ALA A 273 22.85 -8.36 -19.61
CA ALA A 273 23.20 -7.37 -20.63
C ALA A 273 24.01 -7.97 -21.79
N GLN A 274 24.61 -9.14 -21.61
CA GLN A 274 25.40 -9.81 -22.65
C GLN A 274 24.52 -10.15 -23.86
N GLY A 275 24.99 -9.77 -25.06
CA GLY A 275 24.26 -9.98 -26.31
C GLY A 275 23.03 -9.06 -26.50
N ARG A 276 22.82 -8.09 -25.61
CA ARG A 276 21.78 -7.06 -25.74
C ARG A 276 22.40 -5.72 -26.15
N ARG A 277 21.54 -4.73 -26.37
CA ARG A 277 21.94 -3.36 -26.72
C ARG A 277 22.79 -2.73 -25.63
N GLU A 278 23.56 -1.70 -26.00
CA GLU A 278 24.31 -0.91 -25.04
C GLU A 278 23.37 -0.24 -24.02
N GLN A 279 23.78 -0.25 -22.76
CA GLN A 279 23.01 0.32 -21.65
C GLN A 279 23.50 1.75 -21.39
N ASN A 280 22.60 2.73 -21.53
CA ASN A 280 22.98 4.14 -21.46
C ASN A 280 21.81 5.05 -21.04
N TYR A 281 20.91 4.54 -20.19
CA TYR A 281 19.65 5.19 -19.84
C TYR A 281 18.70 5.41 -21.04
N GLY A 282 18.97 4.78 -22.18
CA GLY A 282 18.27 5.03 -23.45
C GLY A 282 18.57 6.41 -24.04
N LEU A 283 19.65 7.07 -23.62
CA LEU A 283 20.04 8.41 -24.09
C LEU A 283 20.70 8.37 -25.47
N PHE A 284 21.43 7.30 -25.79
CA PHE A 284 22.13 7.14 -27.06
C PHE A 284 21.56 5.92 -27.80
N GLY A 285 21.10 6.13 -29.03
CA GLY A 285 20.55 5.10 -29.89
C GLY A 285 19.98 5.72 -31.15
N ASP A 286 20.22 5.10 -32.30
CA ASP A 286 19.78 5.63 -33.59
C ASP A 286 18.26 5.78 -33.61
N SER A 287 17.81 7.02 -33.80
CA SER A 287 16.40 7.42 -33.84
C SER A 287 15.61 6.81 -35.01
N GLY A 288 16.27 6.02 -35.87
CA GLY A 288 15.68 5.29 -36.99
C GLY A 288 15.61 3.77 -36.84
N ASP A 289 16.11 3.17 -35.74
CA ASP A 289 16.01 1.71 -35.52
C ASP A 289 14.59 1.32 -35.07
N GLU A 290 13.81 0.73 -35.99
CA GLU A 290 12.46 0.24 -35.71
C GLU A 290 12.42 -0.81 -34.57
N GLU A 291 13.46 -1.64 -34.44
CA GLU A 291 13.51 -2.68 -33.42
C GLU A 291 13.73 -2.05 -32.03
N LEU A 292 14.61 -1.06 -31.93
CA LEU A 292 14.79 -0.26 -30.72
C LEU A 292 13.51 0.48 -30.33
N MET A 293 12.82 1.09 -31.29
CA MET A 293 11.57 1.79 -31.01
C MET A 293 10.47 0.85 -30.51
N LYS A 294 10.36 -0.35 -31.08
CA LYS A 294 9.47 -1.41 -30.56
C LYS A 294 9.88 -1.87 -29.17
N ALA A 295 11.17 -2.05 -28.90
CA ALA A 295 11.67 -2.41 -27.58
C ALA A 295 11.33 -1.34 -26.53
N ARG A 296 11.50 -0.05 -26.86
CA ARG A 296 11.14 1.09 -26.02
C ARG A 296 9.63 1.18 -25.78
N GLU A 297 8.80 0.90 -26.78
CA GLU A 297 7.34 0.84 -26.60
C GLU A 297 6.96 -0.26 -25.60
N VAL A 298 7.54 -1.46 -25.74
CA VAL A 298 7.30 -2.58 -24.82
C VAL A 298 7.78 -2.25 -23.41
N GLU A 299 8.99 -1.70 -23.26
CA GLU A 299 9.50 -1.25 -21.97
C GLU A 299 8.57 -0.21 -21.33
N HIS A 300 8.15 0.80 -22.10
CA HIS A 300 7.24 1.84 -21.63
C HIS A 300 5.89 1.24 -21.21
N ARG A 301 5.34 0.28 -21.96
CA ARG A 301 4.13 -0.47 -21.56
C ARG A 301 4.29 -1.11 -20.18
N TRP A 302 5.41 -1.78 -19.92
CA TRP A 302 5.68 -2.38 -18.62
C TRP A 302 5.90 -1.35 -17.50
N LYS A 303 6.56 -0.22 -17.78
CA LYS A 303 6.62 0.91 -16.84
C LYS A 303 5.22 1.41 -16.47
N ARG A 304 4.30 1.50 -17.43
CA ARG A 304 2.91 1.91 -17.19
C ARG A 304 2.12 0.89 -16.36
N ILE A 305 2.39 -0.41 -16.52
CA ILE A 305 1.79 -1.47 -15.68
C ILE A 305 2.20 -1.27 -14.22
N ILE A 306 3.51 -1.16 -13.96
CA ILE A 306 4.06 -0.98 -12.61
C ILE A 306 3.55 0.32 -12.00
N GLN A 307 3.59 1.41 -12.76
CA GLN A 307 3.09 2.70 -12.31
C GLN A 307 1.60 2.64 -11.94
N ASN A 308 0.78 1.94 -12.72
CA ASN A 308 -0.64 1.77 -12.38
C ASN A 308 -0.85 0.91 -11.13
N ASP A 309 0.01 -0.08 -10.89
CA ASP A 309 0.00 -0.87 -9.66
C ASP A 309 0.41 -0.03 -8.44
N LEU A 310 1.43 0.82 -8.57
CA LEU A 310 1.82 1.77 -7.51
C LEU A 310 0.74 2.84 -7.26
N GLU A 311 0.00 3.24 -8.29
CA GLU A 311 -1.14 4.17 -8.16
C GLU A 311 -2.36 3.51 -7.48
N SER A 312 -2.60 2.22 -7.73
CA SER A 312 -3.84 1.55 -7.32
C SER A 312 -3.70 0.75 -6.02
N ILE A 313 -2.65 -0.07 -5.90
CA ILE A 313 -2.56 -1.14 -4.89
C ILE A 313 -2.29 -0.60 -3.48
N PRO A 314 -1.24 0.21 -3.22
CA PRO A 314 -0.91 0.64 -1.86
C PRO A 314 -2.07 1.37 -1.17
N LEU A 315 -2.71 2.32 -1.86
CA LEU A 315 -3.84 3.06 -1.32
C LEU A 315 -5.09 2.20 -1.14
N ALA A 316 -5.37 1.28 -2.07
CA ALA A 316 -6.47 0.34 -1.89
C ALA A 316 -6.26 -0.56 -0.67
N LEU A 317 -5.06 -1.11 -0.49
CA LEU A 317 -4.74 -1.94 0.67
C LEU A 317 -4.89 -1.16 1.98
N LEU A 318 -4.52 0.12 2.02
CA LEU A 318 -4.74 0.95 3.22
C LEU A 318 -6.23 1.20 3.52
N VAL A 319 -7.06 1.37 2.48
CA VAL A 319 -8.53 1.43 2.64
C VAL A 319 -9.06 0.10 3.19
N PHE A 320 -8.66 -1.03 2.61
CA PHE A 320 -9.07 -2.35 3.08
C PHE A 320 -8.56 -2.65 4.49
N LEU A 321 -7.35 -2.20 4.86
CA LEU A 321 -6.82 -2.37 6.21
C LEU A 321 -7.68 -1.64 7.24
N GLY A 322 -8.13 -0.41 6.96
CA GLY A 322 -9.11 0.28 7.80
C GLY A 322 -10.41 -0.50 7.94
N GLY A 323 -10.84 -1.18 6.87
CA GLY A 323 -12.02 -2.02 6.85
C GLY A 323 -11.95 -3.28 7.71
N VAL A 324 -10.75 -3.84 7.94
CA VAL A 324 -10.55 -4.99 8.85
C VAL A 324 -11.00 -4.64 10.27
N PHE A 325 -10.76 -3.39 10.70
CA PHE A 325 -11.10 -2.93 12.06
C PHE A 325 -12.49 -2.28 12.15
N ALA A 326 -13.12 -1.97 11.01
CA ALA A 326 -14.30 -1.14 10.95
C ALA A 326 -15.62 -1.81 11.37
N GLY A 327 -15.66 -3.13 11.57
CA GLY A 327 -16.89 -3.84 11.98
C GLY A 327 -18.03 -3.77 10.95
N GLY A 328 -17.72 -3.57 9.66
CA GLY A 328 -18.69 -3.58 8.57
C GLY A 328 -19.22 -4.99 8.22
N ASN A 329 -19.94 -5.12 7.10
CA ASN A 329 -20.35 -6.43 6.61
C ASN A 329 -19.10 -7.22 6.15
N LYS A 330 -18.86 -8.36 6.82
CA LYS A 330 -17.67 -9.20 6.63
C LYS A 330 -17.63 -9.89 5.27
N GLU A 331 -18.75 -10.44 4.84
CA GLU A 331 -18.87 -11.14 3.55
C GLU A 331 -18.63 -10.16 2.39
N LEU A 332 -19.25 -8.98 2.45
CA LEU A 332 -19.05 -7.94 1.46
C LEU A 332 -17.58 -7.49 1.39
N PHE A 333 -16.91 -7.34 2.54
CA PHE A 333 -15.49 -7.01 2.60
C PHE A 333 -14.64 -8.05 1.86
N VAL A 334 -14.83 -9.34 2.18
CA VAL A 334 -14.08 -10.45 1.56
C VAL A 334 -14.32 -10.50 0.06
N VAL A 335 -15.58 -10.38 -0.38
CA VAL A 335 -15.94 -10.38 -1.80
C VAL A 335 -15.31 -9.20 -2.54
N CYS A 336 -15.39 -7.98 -1.99
CA CYS A 336 -14.79 -6.80 -2.60
C CYS A 336 -13.27 -6.94 -2.75
N LEU A 337 -12.58 -7.44 -1.72
CA LEU A 337 -11.13 -7.60 -1.77
C LEU A 337 -10.69 -8.72 -2.73
N ALA A 338 -11.43 -9.83 -2.79
CA ALA A 338 -11.17 -10.91 -3.73
C ALA A 338 -11.36 -10.44 -5.18
N LEU A 339 -12.48 -9.78 -5.49
CA LEU A 339 -12.74 -9.22 -6.82
C LEU A 339 -11.73 -8.12 -7.20
N TYR A 340 -11.34 -7.27 -6.25
CA TYR A 340 -10.26 -6.32 -6.46
C TYR A 340 -8.97 -7.05 -6.87
N THR A 341 -8.56 -8.07 -6.12
CA THR A 341 -7.33 -8.82 -6.39
C THR A 341 -7.36 -9.49 -7.77
N LEU A 342 -8.44 -10.19 -8.10
CA LEU A 342 -8.61 -10.86 -9.40
C LEU A 342 -8.56 -9.84 -10.56
N THR A 343 -9.29 -8.73 -10.44
CA THR A 343 -9.32 -7.70 -11.48
C THR A 343 -7.98 -7.00 -11.64
N ARG A 344 -7.20 -6.82 -10.56
CA ARG A 344 -5.83 -6.27 -10.65
C ARG A 344 -4.87 -7.25 -11.33
N CYS A 345 -4.95 -8.55 -11.06
CA CYS A 345 -4.13 -9.55 -11.75
C CYS A 345 -4.47 -9.59 -13.25
N PHE A 346 -5.75 -9.66 -13.59
CA PHE A 346 -6.18 -9.67 -14.98
C PHE A 346 -5.94 -8.34 -15.70
N HIS A 347 -5.98 -7.19 -15.00
CA HIS A 347 -5.59 -5.90 -15.56
C HIS A 347 -4.15 -5.92 -16.10
N THR A 348 -3.20 -6.49 -15.36
CA THR A 348 -1.81 -6.60 -15.81
C THR A 348 -1.68 -7.51 -17.03
N TYR A 349 -2.38 -8.64 -17.05
CA TYR A 349 -2.44 -9.52 -18.22
C TYR A 349 -3.02 -8.79 -19.46
N ALA A 350 -4.15 -8.11 -19.29
CA ALA A 350 -4.80 -7.35 -20.36
C ALA A 350 -3.89 -6.22 -20.87
N TYR A 351 -3.17 -5.53 -19.98
CA TYR A 351 -2.24 -4.48 -20.37
C TYR A 351 -1.05 -5.04 -21.15
N ALA A 352 -0.43 -6.12 -20.68
CA ALA A 352 0.73 -6.74 -21.33
C ALA A 352 0.40 -7.21 -22.77
N ASN A 353 -0.83 -7.66 -23.00
CA ASN A 353 -1.33 -8.14 -24.29
C ASN A 353 -2.10 -7.08 -25.09
N SER A 354 -2.08 -5.80 -24.68
CA SER A 354 -2.77 -4.69 -25.37
C SER A 354 -4.29 -4.93 -25.58
N LEU A 355 -4.94 -5.62 -24.64
CA LEU A 355 -6.36 -5.99 -24.73
C LEU A 355 -7.26 -4.84 -24.27
N GLN A 356 -7.76 -4.07 -25.24
CA GLN A 356 -8.80 -3.06 -25.05
C GLN A 356 -10.16 -3.65 -25.50
N PRO A 357 -11.29 -3.44 -24.78
CA PRO A 357 -11.50 -2.55 -23.62
C PRO A 357 -11.25 -3.20 -22.25
N HIS A 358 -10.83 -4.47 -22.21
CA HIS A 358 -10.67 -5.27 -20.98
C HIS A 358 -9.88 -4.51 -19.90
N ARG A 359 -8.72 -3.95 -20.25
CA ARG A 359 -7.90 -3.15 -19.33
C ARG A 359 -8.72 -2.04 -18.64
N ALA A 360 -9.49 -1.27 -19.40
CA ALA A 360 -10.29 -0.17 -18.83
C ALA A 360 -11.40 -0.68 -17.91
N TRP A 361 -12.04 -1.80 -18.27
CA TRP A 361 -13.06 -2.43 -17.41
C TRP A 361 -12.49 -2.97 -16.11
N CYS A 362 -11.34 -3.65 -16.15
CA CYS A 362 -10.68 -4.15 -14.94
C CYS A 362 -10.30 -3.02 -14.00
N TRP A 363 -9.80 -1.91 -14.53
CA TRP A 363 -9.51 -0.72 -13.72
C TRP A 363 -10.78 -0.17 -13.06
N ARG A 364 -11.89 -0.03 -13.81
CA ARG A 364 -13.17 0.47 -13.28
C ARG A 364 -13.74 -0.43 -12.19
N ILE A 365 -13.76 -1.74 -12.41
CA ILE A 365 -14.27 -2.71 -11.43
C ILE A 365 -13.39 -2.68 -10.17
N GLY A 366 -12.07 -2.64 -10.32
CA GLY A 366 -11.15 -2.52 -9.18
C GLY A 366 -11.45 -1.28 -8.33
N VAL A 367 -11.59 -0.11 -8.96
CA VAL A 367 -11.97 1.14 -8.27
C VAL A 367 -13.32 1.00 -7.56
N LEU A 368 -14.32 0.42 -8.22
CA LEU A 368 -15.64 0.22 -7.64
C LEU A 368 -15.57 -0.63 -6.37
N MET A 369 -14.78 -1.71 -6.36
CA MET A 369 -14.64 -2.58 -5.18
C MET A 369 -14.02 -1.84 -3.99
N VAL A 370 -13.05 -0.94 -4.23
CA VAL A 370 -12.47 -0.12 -3.17
C VAL A 370 -13.50 0.88 -2.62
N ILE A 371 -14.30 1.51 -3.49
CA ILE A 371 -15.36 2.44 -3.06
C ILE A 371 -16.43 1.73 -2.22
N VAL A 372 -16.90 0.57 -2.68
CA VAL A 372 -17.91 -0.23 -1.95
C VAL A 372 -17.36 -0.64 -0.59
N SER A 373 -16.11 -1.09 -0.53
CA SER A 373 -15.45 -1.43 0.74
C SER A 373 -15.32 -0.20 1.66
N ALA A 374 -14.90 0.94 1.14
CA ALA A 374 -14.80 2.19 1.91
C ALA A 374 -16.15 2.60 2.53
N VAL A 375 -17.24 2.49 1.76
CA VAL A 375 -18.61 2.75 2.26
C VAL A 375 -18.99 1.73 3.33
N ASN A 376 -18.74 0.44 3.10
CA ASN A 376 -19.01 -0.62 4.07
C ASN A 376 -18.27 -0.39 5.40
N SER A 377 -16.99 -0.01 5.33
CA SER A 377 -16.18 0.32 6.51
C SER A 377 -16.68 1.59 7.21
N THR A 378 -17.02 2.63 6.46
CA THR A 378 -17.56 3.87 7.03
C THR A 378 -18.86 3.60 7.78
N VAL A 379 -19.78 2.84 7.19
CA VAL A 379 -21.01 2.43 7.87
C VAL A 379 -20.72 1.56 9.10
N GLY A 380 -19.73 0.68 9.03
CA GLY A 380 -19.33 -0.17 10.15
C GLY A 380 -18.88 0.62 11.38
N VAL A 381 -18.04 1.65 11.23
CA VAL A 381 -17.48 2.38 12.38
C VAL A 381 -18.52 3.24 13.14
N PHE A 382 -19.66 3.55 12.51
CA PHE A 382 -20.75 4.31 13.11
C PHE A 382 -21.93 3.45 13.61
N LYS A 383 -21.83 2.12 13.49
CA LYS A 383 -22.69 1.17 14.20
C LYS A 383 -22.17 0.95 15.63
#